data_AF-A0A9D6QXY6-F1
#
_entry.id   AF-A0A9D6QXY6-F1
#
_cell.length_a   1.000
_cell.length_b   1.000
_cell.length_c   1.000
_cell.angle_alpha   90.00
_cell.angle_beta   90.00
_cell.angle_gamma   90.00
#
_symmetry.space_group_name_H-M   'P 1'
#
loop_
_entity.id
_entity.type
_entity.pdbx_description
1 polymer ?
#
loop_
_entity_poly.entity_id
_entity_poly.type
_entity_poly.pdbx_seq_one_letter_code
_entity_poly.pdbx_strand_id
1 'polypeptide(L)'
;MNHSRQPNFYEPTLLLASTSPRRRELIRLLGLNFQIVSVDIDESPQRNESPQQLVARLAKAKAARAAKNFSDAIVVAADTTVSFQNEILGKPRDADDARRMLRMLRGTAHTVFSGVTIRGNGKEISELAETRVWMRDYSDAEIETYLATNDPLDKAAAYAVQHRDFSPVARVDGCYANVMGLPLCHLDRALKKFGVGVDAPDRACQAYLQIVCPVAQIILQAK
;
A
#
# COMPACT_ATOMS: atom_id res chain seq x y z
N MET A 1 10.43 -26.17 -35.64
CA MET A 1 9.77 -27.10 -34.69
C MET A 1 9.08 -26.27 -33.64
N ASN A 2 7.76 -26.07 -33.82
CA ASN A 2 6.91 -25.28 -32.94
C ASN A 2 6.63 -26.06 -31.65
N HIS A 3 6.93 -25.48 -30.50
CA HIS A 3 6.31 -25.88 -29.24
C HIS A 3 5.24 -24.84 -28.91
N SER A 4 4.07 -25.03 -29.52
CA SER A 4 2.82 -24.42 -29.11
C SER A 4 2.53 -24.84 -27.66
N ARG A 5 2.74 -23.93 -26.71
CA ARG A 5 2.29 -24.09 -25.33
C ARG A 5 0.77 -24.21 -25.35
N GLN A 6 0.25 -25.36 -24.95
CA GLN A 6 -1.18 -25.51 -24.67
C GLN A 6 -1.56 -24.56 -23.51
N PRO A 7 -2.74 -23.90 -23.54
CA PRO A 7 -3.19 -23.09 -22.43
C PRO A 7 -3.46 -24.00 -21.22
N ASN A 8 -2.76 -23.72 -20.13
CA ASN A 8 -2.95 -24.44 -18.87
C ASN A 8 -4.29 -24.00 -18.27
N PHE A 9 -5.26 -24.92 -18.15
CA PHE A 9 -6.66 -24.59 -17.86
C PHE A 9 -7.00 -24.31 -16.39
N TYR A 10 -6.03 -24.14 -15.49
CA TYR A 10 -6.29 -23.78 -14.08
C TYR A 10 -5.13 -22.96 -13.49
N GLU A 11 -4.88 -21.75 -14.00
CA GLU A 11 -4.21 -20.77 -13.16
C GLU A 11 -5.23 -20.24 -12.15
N PRO A 12 -4.96 -20.33 -10.83
CA PRO A 12 -5.90 -19.82 -9.83
C PRO A 12 -6.09 -18.33 -10.02
N THR A 13 -7.37 -17.90 -10.06
CA THR A 13 -7.73 -16.50 -10.23
C THR A 13 -7.09 -15.65 -9.13
N LEU A 14 -6.28 -14.65 -9.51
CA LEU A 14 -5.74 -13.67 -8.58
C LEU A 14 -6.77 -12.56 -8.35
N LEU A 15 -7.05 -12.26 -7.09
CA LEU A 15 -7.99 -11.22 -6.68
C LEU A 15 -7.28 -10.14 -5.88
N LEU A 16 -7.49 -8.87 -6.21
CA LEU A 16 -7.17 -7.74 -5.35
C LEU A 16 -8.43 -7.33 -4.56
N ALA A 17 -8.44 -7.61 -3.27
CA ALA A 17 -9.48 -7.18 -2.34
C ALA A 17 -9.26 -5.73 -1.88
N SER A 18 -9.39 -4.78 -2.81
CA SER A 18 -9.23 -3.35 -2.52
C SER A 18 -9.99 -2.45 -3.49
N THR A 19 -10.59 -1.39 -2.96
CA THR A 19 -11.19 -0.29 -3.73
C THR A 19 -10.20 0.83 -4.04
N SER A 20 -8.97 0.76 -3.53
CA SER A 20 -7.98 1.83 -3.70
C SER A 20 -7.47 1.92 -5.15
N PRO A 21 -7.63 3.07 -5.84
CA PRO A 21 -7.10 3.26 -7.19
C PRO A 21 -5.58 3.10 -7.26
N ARG A 22 -4.87 3.57 -6.23
CA ARG A 22 -3.39 3.47 -6.14
C ARG A 22 -2.91 2.03 -6.04
N ARG A 23 -3.55 1.20 -5.20
CA ARG A 23 -3.18 -0.23 -5.11
C ARG A 23 -3.42 -0.97 -6.42
N ARG A 24 -4.50 -0.61 -7.13
CA ARG A 24 -4.82 -1.14 -8.46
C ARG A 24 -3.77 -0.72 -9.51
N GLU A 25 -3.26 0.49 -9.45
CA GLU A 25 -2.16 0.94 -10.32
C GLU A 25 -0.86 0.18 -10.02
N LEU A 26 -0.50 0.08 -8.73
CA LEU A 26 0.74 -0.59 -8.32
C LEU A 26 0.75 -2.08 -8.64
N ILE A 27 -0.34 -2.82 -8.39
CA ILE A 27 -0.34 -4.27 -8.63
C ILE A 27 -0.22 -4.61 -10.12
N ARG A 28 -0.68 -3.73 -11.02
CA ARG A 28 -0.52 -3.91 -12.48
C ARG A 28 0.94 -3.94 -12.91
N LEU A 29 1.82 -3.28 -12.16
CA LEU A 29 3.26 -3.29 -12.42
C LEU A 29 3.88 -4.69 -12.29
N LEU A 30 3.18 -5.63 -11.63
CA LEU A 30 3.61 -7.03 -11.53
C LEU A 30 3.31 -7.85 -12.80
N GLY A 31 2.58 -7.30 -13.78
CA GLY A 31 2.27 -8.00 -15.03
C GLY A 31 1.31 -9.21 -14.87
N LEU A 32 0.65 -9.33 -13.70
CA LEU A 32 -0.27 -10.43 -13.40
C LEU A 32 -1.68 -10.11 -13.90
N ASN A 33 -2.41 -11.13 -14.33
CA ASN A 33 -3.85 -11.04 -14.53
C ASN A 33 -4.56 -11.12 -13.18
N PHE A 34 -5.41 -10.15 -12.86
CA PHE A 34 -6.16 -10.14 -11.61
C PHE A 34 -7.54 -9.51 -11.80
N GLN A 35 -8.46 -9.82 -10.88
CA GLN A 35 -9.75 -9.14 -10.77
C GLN A 35 -9.81 -8.36 -9.47
N ILE A 36 -10.71 -7.37 -9.41
CA ILE A 36 -10.89 -6.54 -8.22
C ILE A 36 -12.17 -6.96 -7.53
N VAL A 37 -12.09 -7.10 -6.22
CA VAL A 37 -13.25 -7.34 -5.37
C VAL A 37 -13.31 -6.28 -4.27
N SER A 38 -14.50 -5.74 -4.04
CA SER A 38 -14.75 -4.90 -2.87
C SER A 38 -15.15 -5.78 -1.70
N VAL A 39 -14.62 -5.47 -0.52
CA VAL A 39 -15.02 -6.12 0.73
C VAL A 39 -15.37 -5.05 1.74
N ASP A 40 -16.47 -5.28 2.44
CA ASP A 40 -16.92 -4.43 3.53
C ASP A 40 -16.53 -5.08 4.86
N ILE A 41 -15.79 -4.34 5.68
CA ILE A 41 -15.34 -4.72 7.02
C ILE A 41 -15.32 -3.49 7.93
N ASP A 42 -15.39 -3.71 9.24
CA ASP A 42 -15.13 -2.64 10.22
C ASP A 42 -13.62 -2.34 10.27
N GLU A 43 -13.27 -1.13 9.83
CA GLU A 43 -11.89 -0.62 9.81
C GLU A 43 -11.52 0.16 11.08
N SER A 44 -12.43 0.25 12.05
CA SER A 44 -12.18 0.98 13.30
C SER A 44 -10.99 0.38 14.07
N PRO A 45 -10.07 1.22 14.58
CA PRO A 45 -9.00 0.76 15.45
C PRO A 45 -9.55 0.13 16.73
N GLN A 46 -8.94 -0.96 17.18
CA GLN A 46 -9.26 -1.57 18.47
C GLN A 46 -8.55 -0.86 19.62
N ARG A 47 -9.04 -1.06 20.85
CA ARG A 47 -8.40 -0.48 22.04
C ARG A 47 -6.95 -0.98 22.16
N ASN A 48 -6.02 -0.04 22.34
CA ASN A 48 -4.58 -0.29 22.47
C ASN A 48 -3.95 -0.98 21.23
N GLU A 49 -4.57 -0.84 20.06
CA GLU A 49 -4.03 -1.37 18.82
C GLU A 49 -2.95 -0.45 18.25
N SER A 50 -1.72 -0.96 18.14
CA SER A 50 -0.63 -0.23 17.48
C SER A 50 -0.87 -0.08 15.98
N PRO A 51 -0.25 0.91 15.31
CA PRO A 51 -0.35 1.08 13.86
C PRO A 51 -0.01 -0.20 13.06
N GLN A 52 1.00 -0.95 13.51
CA GLN A 52 1.42 -2.22 12.90
C GLN A 52 0.34 -3.30 13.04
N GLN A 53 -0.23 -3.44 14.25
CA GLN A 53 -1.30 -4.40 14.51
C GLN A 53 -2.55 -4.07 13.69
N LEU A 54 -2.91 -2.78 13.60
CA LEU A 54 -4.04 -2.31 12.82
C LEU A 54 -3.95 -2.75 11.35
N VAL A 55 -2.87 -2.37 10.66
CA VAL A 55 -2.76 -2.66 9.22
C VAL A 55 -2.64 -4.16 8.95
N ALA A 56 -1.98 -4.92 9.83
CA ALA A 56 -1.90 -6.38 9.72
C ALA A 56 -3.28 -7.03 9.89
N ARG A 57 -4.03 -6.62 10.92
CA ARG A 57 -5.39 -7.10 11.18
C ARG A 57 -6.33 -6.76 10.03
N LEU A 58 -6.33 -5.52 9.55
CA LEU A 58 -7.21 -5.07 8.48
C LEU A 58 -6.90 -5.76 7.15
N ALA A 59 -5.62 -5.89 6.78
CA ALA A 59 -5.24 -6.64 5.58
C ALA A 59 -5.71 -8.11 5.67
N LYS A 60 -5.51 -8.76 6.82
CA LYS A 60 -5.99 -10.13 7.06
C LYS A 60 -7.52 -10.25 7.01
N ALA A 61 -8.24 -9.32 7.63
CA ALA A 61 -9.70 -9.30 7.63
C ALA A 61 -10.27 -9.10 6.21
N LYS A 62 -9.69 -8.19 5.42
CA LYS A 62 -10.05 -7.96 4.00
C LYS A 62 -9.83 -9.24 3.17
N ALA A 63 -8.66 -9.88 3.28
CA ALA A 63 -8.37 -11.13 2.58
C ALA A 63 -9.32 -12.26 2.99
N ALA A 64 -9.57 -12.40 4.29
CA ALA A 64 -10.47 -13.42 4.83
C ALA A 64 -11.93 -13.23 4.37
N ARG A 65 -12.41 -11.99 4.31
CA ARG A 65 -13.75 -11.65 3.83
C ARG A 65 -13.91 -11.97 2.34
N ALA A 66 -12.94 -11.61 1.52
CA ALA A 66 -12.96 -11.91 0.09
C ALA A 66 -12.90 -13.42 -0.18
N ALA A 67 -12.04 -14.16 0.52
CA ALA A 67 -11.88 -15.61 0.32
C ALA A 67 -13.17 -16.43 0.59
N LYS A 68 -14.11 -15.91 1.38
CA LYS A 68 -15.43 -16.57 1.60
C LYS A 68 -16.25 -16.71 0.32
N ASN A 69 -16.09 -15.77 -0.61
CA ASN A 69 -16.85 -15.74 -1.86
C ASN A 69 -16.07 -16.36 -3.03
N PHE A 70 -14.78 -16.67 -2.84
CA PHE A 70 -13.86 -17.12 -3.88
C PHE A 70 -12.87 -18.15 -3.32
N SER A 71 -13.35 -19.35 -3.01
CA SER A 71 -12.57 -20.39 -2.32
C SER A 71 -11.33 -20.87 -3.09
N ASP A 72 -11.37 -20.81 -4.42
CA ASP A 72 -10.32 -21.33 -5.31
C ASP A 72 -9.37 -20.22 -5.80
N ALA A 73 -9.58 -18.99 -5.35
CA ALA A 73 -8.79 -17.83 -5.74
C ALA A 73 -7.59 -17.59 -4.80
N ILE A 74 -6.56 -16.95 -5.34
CA ILE A 74 -5.51 -16.32 -4.54
C ILE A 74 -5.94 -14.88 -4.30
N VAL A 75 -6.24 -14.54 -3.06
CA VAL A 75 -6.69 -13.21 -2.65
C VAL A 75 -5.52 -12.43 -2.08
N VAL A 76 -5.25 -11.25 -2.64
CA VAL A 76 -4.34 -10.23 -2.13
C VAL A 76 -5.17 -9.11 -1.50
N ALA A 77 -4.88 -8.79 -0.24
CA ALA A 77 -5.43 -7.62 0.43
C ALA A 77 -4.29 -6.81 1.05
N ALA A 78 -4.50 -5.51 1.16
CA ALA A 78 -3.56 -4.64 1.84
C ALA A 78 -4.29 -3.54 2.59
N ASP A 79 -3.66 -3.09 3.67
CA ASP A 79 -4.09 -1.92 4.41
C ASP A 79 -2.88 -1.03 4.76
N THR A 80 -3.11 0.26 4.93
CA THR A 80 -2.04 1.26 5.06
C THR A 80 -2.47 2.36 6.00
N THR A 81 -1.62 2.68 6.98
CA THR A 81 -1.85 3.77 7.92
C THR A 81 -0.61 4.65 8.07
N VAL A 82 -0.84 5.90 8.44
CA VAL A 82 0.20 6.87 8.78
C VAL A 82 0.25 7.01 10.29
N SER A 83 1.44 6.99 10.88
CA SER A 83 1.64 7.24 12.30
C SER A 83 2.65 8.35 12.54
N PHE A 84 2.30 9.25 13.45
CA PHE A 84 3.17 10.32 13.93
C PHE A 84 3.21 10.27 15.45
N GLN A 85 4.40 10.16 16.04
CA GLN A 85 4.58 10.04 17.50
C GLN A 85 3.73 8.92 18.14
N ASN A 86 3.65 7.76 17.47
CA ASN A 86 2.83 6.59 17.83
C ASN A 86 1.31 6.78 17.77
N GLU A 87 0.82 7.94 17.34
CA GLU A 87 -0.60 8.17 17.07
C GLU A 87 -0.93 7.84 15.62
N ILE A 88 -2.12 7.30 15.38
CA ILE A 88 -2.62 7.00 14.03
C ILE A 88 -3.26 8.24 13.42
N LEU A 89 -2.79 8.64 12.24
CA LEU A 89 -3.37 9.73 11.47
C LEU A 89 -4.30 9.17 10.40
N GLY A 90 -5.60 9.18 10.71
CA GLY A 90 -6.66 8.84 9.77
C GLY A 90 -6.84 9.91 8.68
N LYS A 91 -7.97 9.80 7.97
CA LYS A 91 -8.42 10.86 7.07
C LYS A 91 -8.83 12.10 7.88
N PRO A 92 -8.57 13.32 7.41
CA PRO A 92 -9.04 14.52 8.08
C PRO A 92 -10.57 14.56 8.09
N ARG A 93 -11.15 15.11 9.15
CA ARG A 93 -12.62 15.29 9.26
C ARG A 93 -13.15 16.38 8.34
N ASP A 94 -12.34 17.42 8.16
CA ASP A 94 -12.64 18.62 7.38
C ASP A 94 -11.33 19.33 6.97
N ALA A 95 -11.45 20.46 6.29
CA ALA A 95 -10.29 21.25 5.84
C ALA A 95 -9.45 21.80 7.01
N ASP A 96 -10.06 22.10 8.16
CA ASP A 96 -9.35 22.61 9.33
C ASP A 96 -8.50 21.52 9.97
N ASP A 97 -9.03 20.31 10.06
CA ASP A 97 -8.29 19.13 10.52
C ASP A 97 -7.16 18.76 9.54
N ALA A 98 -7.40 18.86 8.23
CA ALA A 98 -6.36 18.69 7.22
C ALA A 98 -5.22 19.71 7.37
N ARG A 99 -5.55 21.00 7.56
CA ARG A 99 -4.58 22.07 7.84
C ARG A 99 -3.76 21.78 9.10
N ARG A 100 -4.42 21.35 10.17
CA ARG A 100 -3.77 20.97 11.44
C ARG A 100 -2.80 19.81 11.22
N MET A 101 -3.21 18.76 10.50
CA MET A 101 -2.36 17.61 10.18
C MET A 101 -1.13 18.03 9.37
N LEU A 102 -1.31 18.83 8.32
CA LEU A 102 -0.19 19.32 7.49
C LEU A 102 0.80 20.18 8.29
N ARG A 103 0.31 21.12 9.10
CA ARG A 103 1.18 21.93 9.98
C ARG A 103 1.96 21.09 10.99
N MET A 104 1.34 20.04 11.51
CA MET A 104 1.97 19.12 12.46
C MET A 104 3.08 18.29 11.81
N LEU A 105 2.90 17.88 10.55
CA LEU A 105 3.86 17.03 9.83
C LEU A 105 5.00 17.81 9.16
N ARG A 106 4.75 19.08 8.77
CA ARG A 106 5.74 19.97 8.16
C ARG A 106 7.10 19.93 8.85
N GLY A 107 8.17 19.76 8.07
CA GLY A 107 9.55 19.76 8.56
C GLY A 107 9.90 18.60 9.52
N THR A 108 8.98 17.66 9.76
CA THR A 108 9.18 16.52 10.64
C THR A 108 9.20 15.20 9.87
N ALA A 109 9.38 14.10 10.58
CA ALA A 109 9.23 12.76 10.04
C ALA A 109 8.08 12.01 10.70
N HIS A 110 7.43 11.18 9.91
CA HIS A 110 6.43 10.23 10.35
C HIS A 110 6.68 8.86 9.71
N THR A 111 5.94 7.85 10.16
CA THR A 111 6.09 6.47 9.68
C THR A 111 4.83 6.02 8.97
N VAL A 112 4.98 5.36 7.83
CA VAL A 112 3.89 4.71 7.10
C VAL A 112 4.05 3.21 7.21
N PHE A 113 2.98 2.56 7.67
CA PHE A 113 2.90 1.11 7.79
C PHE A 113 1.92 0.58 6.76
N SER A 114 2.29 -0.46 6.02
CA SER A 114 1.32 -1.27 5.28
C SER A 114 1.40 -2.74 5.65
N GLY A 115 0.24 -3.33 5.92
CA GLY A 115 0.07 -4.77 6.01
C GLY A 115 -0.39 -5.30 4.66
N VAL A 116 0.17 -6.42 4.21
CA VAL A 116 -0.26 -7.14 3.01
C VAL A 116 -0.52 -8.58 3.39
N THR A 117 -1.69 -9.10 3.04
CA THR A 117 -2.07 -10.49 3.30
C THR A 117 -2.47 -11.17 2.00
N ILE A 118 -1.91 -12.35 1.76
CA ILE A 118 -2.24 -13.24 0.66
C ILE A 118 -2.91 -14.47 1.27
N ARG A 119 -4.07 -14.85 0.75
CA ARG A 119 -4.83 -16.04 1.19
C ARG A 119 -5.30 -16.84 -0.01
N GLY A 120 -5.17 -18.17 0.04
CA GLY A 120 -5.60 -19.08 -1.02
C GLY A 120 -5.02 -20.48 -0.82
N ASN A 121 -5.59 -21.52 -1.43
CA ASN A 121 -5.07 -22.90 -1.35
C ASN A 121 -4.82 -23.39 0.10
N GLY A 122 -5.68 -23.01 1.04
CA GLY A 122 -5.54 -23.34 2.46
C GLY A 122 -4.38 -22.64 3.20
N LYS A 123 -3.71 -21.68 2.55
CA LYS A 123 -2.58 -20.92 3.10
C LYS A 123 -2.95 -19.46 3.33
N GLU A 124 -2.28 -18.85 4.30
CA GLU A 124 -2.34 -17.41 4.58
C GLU A 124 -0.93 -16.93 4.92
N ILE A 125 -0.46 -15.88 4.24
CA ILE A 125 0.83 -15.26 4.49
C ILE A 125 0.62 -13.76 4.58
N SER A 126 1.15 -13.15 5.64
CA SER A 126 1.12 -11.72 5.87
C SER A 126 2.53 -11.15 5.93
N GLU A 127 2.73 -10.00 5.33
CA GLU A 127 3.95 -9.19 5.39
C GLU A 127 3.60 -7.80 5.93
N LEU A 128 4.54 -7.19 6.64
CA LEU A 128 4.43 -5.82 7.16
C LEU A 128 5.58 -5.00 6.60
N ALA A 129 5.26 -3.85 6.00
CA ALA A 129 6.25 -2.90 5.52
C ALA A 129 6.18 -1.60 6.33
N GLU A 130 7.34 -1.11 6.73
CA GLU A 130 7.53 0.17 7.43
C GLU A 130 8.35 1.11 6.55
N THR A 131 8.00 2.39 6.52
CA THR A 131 8.76 3.40 5.79
C THR A 131 8.68 4.74 6.49
N ARG A 132 9.84 5.36 6.75
CA ARG A 132 9.92 6.68 7.35
C ARG A 132 9.88 7.75 6.24
N VAL A 133 9.05 8.77 6.43
CA VAL A 133 8.82 9.84 5.46
C VAL A 133 9.17 11.16 6.13
N TRP A 134 10.05 11.92 5.49
CA TRP A 134 10.44 13.28 5.91
C TRP A 134 9.70 14.29 5.05
N MET A 135 8.95 15.18 5.71
CA MET A 135 8.18 16.22 5.04
C MET A 135 9.07 17.43 4.75
N ARG A 136 8.77 18.14 3.65
CA ARG A 136 9.37 19.46 3.41
C ARG A 136 8.89 20.45 4.47
N ASP A 137 9.64 21.54 4.59
CA ASP A 137 9.23 22.71 5.35
C ASP A 137 8.41 23.67 4.48
N TYR A 138 7.19 23.26 4.09
CA TYR A 138 6.30 24.05 3.23
C TYR A 138 5.62 25.20 3.99
N SER A 139 5.32 26.28 3.29
CA SER A 139 4.65 27.45 3.86
C SER A 139 3.16 27.21 4.12
N ASP A 140 2.56 28.04 4.98
CA ASP A 140 1.11 28.03 5.17
C ASP A 140 0.36 28.37 3.85
N ALA A 141 0.94 29.19 2.97
CA ALA A 141 0.35 29.50 1.67
C ALA A 141 0.28 28.26 0.74
N GLU A 142 1.32 27.41 0.77
CA GLU A 142 1.29 26.13 0.05
C GLU A 142 0.23 25.18 0.63
N ILE A 143 0.04 25.17 1.96
CA ILE A 143 -1.03 24.40 2.62
C ILE A 143 -2.40 24.84 2.12
N GLU A 144 -2.71 26.15 2.13
CA GLU A 144 -4.01 26.64 1.66
C GLU A 144 -4.25 26.34 0.18
N THR A 145 -3.20 26.47 -0.65
CA THR A 145 -3.27 26.13 -2.07
C THR A 145 -3.59 24.65 -2.26
N TYR A 146 -2.96 23.76 -1.48
CA TYR A 146 -3.22 22.33 -1.54
C TYR A 146 -4.64 21.99 -1.04
N LEU A 147 -5.10 22.59 0.05
CA LEU A 147 -6.46 22.39 0.58
C LEU A 147 -7.53 22.79 -0.44
N ALA A 148 -7.32 23.84 -1.23
CA ALA A 148 -8.24 24.29 -2.26
C ALA A 148 -8.49 23.25 -3.37
N THR A 149 -7.59 22.26 -3.52
CA THR A 149 -7.78 21.16 -4.48
C THR A 149 -8.76 20.08 -4.00
N ASN A 150 -9.12 20.07 -2.71
CA ASN A 150 -9.83 18.98 -2.02
C ASN A 150 -9.12 17.61 -2.02
N ASP A 151 -7.98 17.48 -2.67
CA ASP A 151 -7.16 16.26 -2.67
C ASP A 151 -6.75 15.78 -1.26
N PRO A 152 -6.49 16.65 -0.25
CA PRO A 152 -6.15 16.19 1.10
C PRO A 152 -7.23 15.34 1.78
N LEU A 153 -8.51 15.58 1.47
CA LEU A 153 -9.62 15.18 2.34
C LEU A 153 -9.88 13.66 2.34
N ASP A 154 -9.50 12.95 1.28
CA ASP A 154 -9.69 11.50 1.16
C ASP A 154 -8.44 10.68 1.55
N LYS A 155 -7.39 11.34 2.07
CA LYS A 155 -6.08 10.74 2.34
C LYS A 155 -5.76 10.72 3.82
N ALA A 156 -5.23 9.60 4.29
CA ALA A 156 -4.66 9.51 5.63
C ALA A 156 -3.56 10.58 5.79
N ALA A 157 -3.53 11.24 6.95
CA ALA A 157 -2.62 12.35 7.24
C ALA A 157 -2.73 13.56 6.28
N ALA A 158 -3.82 13.64 5.51
CA ALA A 158 -4.15 14.75 4.62
C ALA A 158 -3.13 15.05 3.50
N TYR A 159 -2.35 14.08 3.03
CA TYR A 159 -1.41 14.30 1.93
C TYR A 159 -1.26 13.11 0.98
N ALA A 160 -0.90 13.39 -0.28
CA ALA A 160 -0.39 12.41 -1.23
C ALA A 160 1.12 12.57 -1.43
N VAL A 161 1.88 11.48 -1.21
CA VAL A 161 3.34 11.47 -1.40
C VAL A 161 3.77 11.88 -2.82
N GLN A 162 2.94 11.60 -3.83
CA GLN A 162 3.20 11.92 -5.25
C GLN A 162 2.53 13.21 -5.73
N HIS A 163 1.95 14.03 -4.84
CA HIS A 163 1.29 15.24 -5.29
C HIS A 163 2.29 16.17 -5.97
N ARG A 164 2.14 16.42 -7.28
CA ARG A 164 3.15 17.10 -8.10
C ARG A 164 3.36 18.55 -7.69
N ASP A 165 2.27 19.30 -7.48
CA ASP A 165 2.39 20.74 -7.23
C ASP A 165 2.77 21.03 -5.78
N PHE A 166 2.04 20.46 -4.81
CA PHE A 166 2.37 20.61 -3.39
C PHE A 166 3.73 19.99 -3.01
N SER A 167 4.08 18.84 -3.62
CA SER A 167 5.33 18.11 -3.39
C SER A 167 5.69 18.01 -1.90
N PRO A 168 4.88 17.34 -1.07
CA PRO A 168 4.97 17.44 0.39
C PRO A 168 6.24 16.88 1.02
N VAL A 169 6.94 16.00 0.31
CA VAL A 169 7.92 15.07 0.88
C VAL A 169 9.32 15.49 0.48
N ALA A 170 10.20 15.68 1.47
CA ALA A 170 11.62 15.96 1.25
C ALA A 170 12.40 14.67 0.94
N ARG A 171 12.08 13.58 1.66
CA ARG A 171 12.79 12.30 1.52
C ARG A 171 11.95 11.14 2.01
N VAL A 172 12.09 9.99 1.35
CA VAL A 172 11.54 8.71 1.81
C VAL A 172 12.69 7.78 2.19
N ASP A 173 12.76 7.41 3.45
CA ASP A 173 13.70 6.41 3.97
C ASP A 173 12.98 5.06 4.03
N GLY A 174 13.00 4.35 2.90
CA GLY A 174 12.38 3.02 2.77
C GLY A 174 11.70 2.79 1.43
N CYS A 175 10.56 2.11 1.44
CA CYS A 175 9.86 1.69 0.23
C CYS A 175 8.82 2.74 -0.19
N TYR A 176 9.04 3.41 -1.31
CA TYR A 176 8.07 4.40 -1.81
C TYR A 176 6.70 3.77 -2.15
N ALA A 177 6.69 2.58 -2.74
CA ALA A 177 5.44 1.84 -3.02
C ALA A 177 4.67 1.45 -1.74
N ASN A 178 5.38 1.26 -0.61
CA ASN A 178 4.74 1.10 0.70
C ASN A 178 3.96 2.37 1.09
N VAL A 179 4.57 3.55 0.92
CA VAL A 179 3.92 4.84 1.22
C VAL A 179 2.68 5.06 0.35
N MET A 180 2.72 4.62 -0.90
CA MET A 180 1.54 4.66 -1.80
C MET A 180 0.45 3.64 -1.45
N GLY A 181 0.80 2.62 -0.66
CA GLY A 181 -0.13 1.67 -0.04
C GLY A 181 -0.05 0.24 -0.53
N LEU A 182 0.97 -0.13 -1.34
CA LEU A 182 1.22 -1.52 -1.73
C LEU A 182 2.74 -1.80 -1.88
N PRO A 183 3.40 -2.40 -0.88
CA PRO A 183 4.82 -2.72 -0.94
C PRO A 183 5.11 -3.90 -1.89
N LEU A 184 5.35 -3.61 -3.17
CA LEU A 184 5.45 -4.62 -4.25
C LEU A 184 6.49 -5.71 -4.02
N CYS A 185 7.66 -5.39 -3.44
CA CYS A 185 8.68 -6.40 -3.17
C CYS A 185 8.28 -7.37 -2.03
N HIS A 186 7.52 -6.90 -1.04
CA HIS A 186 6.97 -7.77 0.00
C HIS A 186 5.85 -8.65 -0.56
N LEU A 187 5.00 -8.06 -1.40
CA LEU A 187 3.94 -8.78 -2.10
C LEU A 187 4.51 -9.90 -2.99
N ASP A 188 5.56 -9.63 -3.77
CA ASP A 188 6.24 -10.67 -4.58
C ASP A 188 6.77 -11.83 -3.73
N ARG A 189 7.48 -11.53 -2.63
CA ARG A 189 7.97 -12.58 -1.70
C ARG A 189 6.85 -13.46 -1.18
N ALA A 190 5.71 -12.87 -0.84
CA ALA A 190 4.58 -13.63 -0.38
C ALA A 190 3.89 -14.42 -1.50
N LEU A 191 3.69 -13.82 -2.69
CA LEU A 191 3.08 -14.48 -3.85
C LEU A 191 3.87 -15.70 -4.33
N LYS A 192 5.21 -15.65 -4.28
CA LYS A 192 6.08 -16.79 -4.59
C LYS A 192 5.75 -18.05 -3.78
N LYS A 193 5.32 -17.89 -2.52
CA LYS A 193 4.92 -19.01 -1.64
C LYS A 193 3.58 -19.66 -2.06
N PHE A 194 2.84 -19.02 -2.96
CA PHE A 194 1.64 -19.55 -3.62
C PHE A 194 1.92 -20.06 -5.05
N GLY A 195 3.20 -20.07 -5.49
CA GLY A 195 3.56 -20.47 -6.84
C GLY A 195 3.31 -19.39 -7.90
N VAL A 196 3.03 -18.15 -7.49
CA VAL A 196 2.85 -17.02 -8.40
C VAL A 196 4.18 -16.28 -8.54
N GLY A 197 4.81 -16.40 -9.71
CA GLY A 197 6.05 -15.70 -10.03
C GLY A 197 5.79 -14.30 -10.58
N VAL A 198 6.57 -13.31 -10.13
CA VAL A 198 6.61 -11.98 -10.74
C VAL A 198 8.01 -11.73 -11.31
N ASP A 199 8.04 -11.28 -12.56
CA ASP A 199 9.29 -10.90 -13.21
C ASP A 199 9.72 -9.49 -12.75
N ALA A 200 10.82 -9.44 -11.99
CA ALA A 200 11.51 -8.22 -11.59
C ALA A 200 10.60 -7.08 -11.07
N PRO A 201 9.83 -7.31 -9.99
CA PRO A 201 8.84 -6.35 -9.47
C PRO A 201 9.46 -5.01 -9.07
N ASP A 202 10.72 -5.01 -8.65
CA ASP A 202 11.48 -3.82 -8.28
C ASP A 202 11.81 -2.94 -9.49
N ARG A 203 12.11 -3.53 -10.66
CA ARG A 203 12.45 -2.76 -11.87
C ARG A 203 11.23 -2.03 -12.42
N ALA A 204 10.09 -2.72 -12.52
CA ALA A 204 8.84 -2.10 -12.96
C ALA A 204 8.40 -0.98 -12.01
N CYS A 205 8.52 -1.21 -10.70
CA CYS A 205 8.26 -0.19 -9.68
C CYS A 205 9.16 1.04 -9.82
N GLN A 206 10.48 0.83 -9.93
CA GLN A 206 11.45 1.93 -10.08
C GLN A 206 11.25 2.72 -11.35
N ALA A 207 10.94 2.06 -12.47
CA ALA A 207 10.64 2.73 -13.74
C ALA A 207 9.37 3.58 -13.65
N TYR A 208 8.30 3.04 -13.05
CA TYR A 208 7.04 3.75 -12.85
C TYR A 208 7.19 4.96 -11.93
N LEU A 209 7.94 4.81 -10.84
CA LEU A 209 8.16 5.87 -9.85
C LEU A 209 9.28 6.84 -10.24
N GLN A 210 10.09 6.51 -11.25
CA GLN A 210 11.27 7.25 -11.67
C GLN A 210 12.27 7.47 -10.52
N ILE A 211 12.50 6.42 -9.71
CA ILE A 211 13.44 6.44 -8.57
C ILE A 211 14.38 5.24 -8.60
N VAL A 212 15.51 5.37 -7.90
CA VAL A 212 16.32 4.21 -7.49
C VAL A 212 15.88 3.79 -6.09
N CYS A 213 15.38 2.57 -5.95
CA CYS A 213 14.83 2.09 -4.68
C CYS A 213 15.96 1.61 -3.75
N PRO A 214 16.15 2.22 -2.55
CA PRO A 214 17.27 1.87 -1.68
C PRO A 214 17.09 0.52 -0.96
N VAL A 215 15.86 0.01 -0.91
CA VAL A 215 15.49 -1.17 -0.10
C VAL A 215 15.07 -2.39 -0.92
N ALA A 216 14.94 -2.27 -2.25
CA ALA A 216 14.39 -3.35 -3.09
C ALA A 216 15.16 -4.66 -2.94
N GLN A 217 16.48 -4.63 -3.11
CA GLN A 217 17.32 -5.83 -3.02
C GLN A 217 17.37 -6.40 -1.60
N ILE A 218 17.41 -5.53 -0.58
CA ILE A 218 17.37 -5.94 0.83
C ILE A 218 16.09 -6.72 1.11
N ILE A 219 14.94 -6.19 0.67
CA ILE A 219 13.65 -6.85 0.86
C ILE A 219 13.62 -8.18 0.09
N LEU A 220 13.92 -8.17 -1.21
CA LEU A 220 13.80 -9.36 -2.07
C LEU A 220 14.72 -10.52 -1.66
N GLN A 221 15.84 -10.23 -1.00
CA GLN A 221 16.80 -11.22 -0.52
C GLN A 221 16.56 -11.65 0.93
N ALA A 222 15.64 -10.99 1.66
CA ALA A 222 15.30 -11.37 3.02
C ALA A 222 14.66 -12.77 3.04
N LYS A 223 15.25 -13.66 3.86
CA LYS A 223 14.76 -15.03 4.06
C LYS A 223 13.40 -15.06 4.75
#